data_AF-A0A923KRR5-F1
#
_entry.id   AF-A0A923KRR5-F1
#
_cell.length_a   1.000
_cell.length_b   1.000
_cell.length_c   1.000
_cell.angle_alpha   90.00
_cell.angle_beta   90.00
_cell.angle_gamma   90.00
#
_symmetry.space_group_name_H-M   'P 1'
#
loop_
_entity.id
_entity.type
_entity.pdbx_description
1 polymer ?
#
loop_
_entity_poly.entity_id
_entity_poly.type
_entity_poly.pdbx_seq_one_letter_code
_entity_poly.pdbx_strand_id
1 'polypeptide(L)' 'MTKMHRDKHQRTAYALRRLSVAVDRVIVAKTPEDKQRAMAWAKAWGILGQFPSRN' A
#
# COMPACT_ATOMS: atom_id res chain seq x y z
N MET A 1 -5.39 -4.28 29.30
CA MET A 1 -5.62 -4.34 27.83
C MET A 1 -4.32 -4.76 27.16
N THR A 2 -4.18 -6.04 26.82
CA THR A 2 -3.01 -6.58 26.12
C THR A 2 -3.01 -6.04 24.69
N LYS A 3 -1.95 -5.31 24.30
CA LYS A 3 -1.73 -4.90 22.90
C LYS A 3 -1.64 -6.16 22.04
N MET A 4 -2.69 -6.45 21.27
CA MET A 4 -2.66 -7.53 20.28
C MET A 4 -1.67 -7.15 19.18
N HIS A 5 -0.43 -7.63 19.33
CA HIS A 5 0.61 -7.44 18.32
C HIS A 5 0.25 -8.29 17.10
N ARG A 6 0.04 -7.62 15.95
CA ARG A 6 -0.11 -8.33 14.68
C ARG A 6 1.17 -9.07 14.35
N ASP A 7 1.05 -10.35 14.02
CA ASP A 7 2.20 -11.14 13.59
C ASP A 7 2.76 -10.62 12.24
N LYS A 8 3.94 -11.11 11.85
CA LYS A 8 4.61 -10.67 10.61
C LYS A 8 3.70 -10.87 9.39
N HIS A 9 3.02 -12.01 9.29
CA HIS A 9 2.16 -12.35 8.16
C HIS A 9 0.92 -11.45 8.12
N GLN A 10 0.30 -11.16 9.26
CA GLN A 10 -0.83 -10.24 9.37
C GLN A 10 -0.45 -8.82 8.94
N ARG A 11 0.75 -8.34 9.31
CA ARG A 11 1.24 -7.02 8.87
C ARG A 11 1.48 -6.99 7.36
N THR A 12 2.08 -8.04 6.80
CA THR A 12 2.30 -8.17 5.36
C THR A 12 0.98 -8.26 4.59
N ALA A 13 0.04 -9.10 5.03
CA ALA A 13 -1.28 -9.22 4.41
C ALA A 13 -2.04 -7.90 4.43
N TYR A 14 -1.97 -7.16 5.54
CA TYR A 14 -2.53 -5.82 5.64
C TYR A 14 -1.87 -4.84 4.66
N ALA A 15 -0.54 -4.84 4.58
CA ALA A 15 0.19 -3.99 3.65
C ALA A 15 -0.18 -4.30 2.18
N LEU A 16 -0.29 -5.58 1.82
CA LEU A 16 -0.70 -6.01 0.48
C LEU A 16 -2.13 -5.58 0.15
N ARG A 17 -3.07 -5.70 1.10
CA ARG A 17 -4.43 -5.19 0.91
C ARG A 17 -4.43 -3.68 0.66
N ARG A 18 -3.62 -2.93 1.39
CA ARG A 18 -3.51 -1.47 1.22
C ARG A 18 -2.82 -1.09 -0.09
N LEU A 19 -1.84 -1.88 -0.53
CA LEU A 19 -1.20 -1.75 -1.83
C LEU A 19 -2.22 -1.91 -2.96
N SER A 20 -3.04 -2.97 -2.94
CA SER A 20 -4.10 -3.20 -3.95
C SER A 20 -5.00 -1.97 -4.09
N VAL A 21 -5.52 -1.46 -2.97
CA VAL A 21 -6.38 -0.27 -2.96
C VAL A 21 -5.66 0.97 -3.50
N ALA A 22 -4.36 1.12 -3.23
CA ALA A 22 -3.59 2.24 -3.76
C ALA A 22 -3.39 2.12 -5.28
N VAL A 23 -3.15 0.92 -5.80
CA VAL A 23 -3.06 0.66 -7.24
C VAL A 23 -4.41 0.92 -7.92
N ASP A 24 -5.52 0.45 -7.34
CA ASP A 24 -6.86 0.73 -7.85
C ASP A 24 -7.09 2.24 -7.97
N ARG A 25 -6.64 3.01 -6.97
CA ARG A 25 -6.71 4.48 -6.99
C ARG A 25 -5.85 5.11 -8.08
N VAL A 26 -4.67 4.57 -8.39
CA VAL A 26 -3.84 5.04 -9.52
C VAL A 26 -4.58 4.83 -10.84
N ILE A 27 -5.27 3.69 -11.00
CA ILE A 27 -5.99 3.32 -12.23
C ILE A 27 -7.18 4.25 -12.45
N VAL A 28 -7.97 4.54 -11.41
CA VAL A 28 -9.19 5.36 -11.52
C VAL A 28 -8.96 6.87 -11.37
N ALA A 29 -7.73 7.31 -11.07
CA ALA A 29 -7.41 8.72 -10.87
C ALA A 29 -7.68 9.54 -12.14
N LYS A 30 -8.47 10.61 -12.01
CA LYS A 30 -8.83 11.51 -13.12
C LYS A 30 -7.87 12.68 -13.27
N THR A 31 -7.12 13.00 -12.22
CA THR A 31 -6.17 14.12 -12.19
C THR A 31 -4.75 13.60 -12.02
N PRO A 32 -3.74 14.29 -12.59
CA PRO A 32 -2.33 13.96 -12.37
C PRO A 32 -1.96 13.96 -10.88
N GLU A 33 -2.51 14.88 -10.10
CA GLU A 33 -2.23 15.04 -8.67
C GLU A 33 -2.77 13.84 -7.87
N ASP A 34 -3.99 13.39 -8.16
CA ASP A 34 -4.55 12.17 -7.55
C ASP A 34 -3.73 10.95 -7.91
N LYS A 35 -3.28 10.87 -9.16
CA LYS A 35 -2.47 9.75 -9.65
C LYS A 35 -1.13 9.71 -8.93
N GLN A 36 -0.45 10.84 -8.77
CA GLN A 36 0.81 10.94 -8.03
C GLN A 36 0.63 10.58 -6.54
N ARG A 37 -0.42 11.06 -5.88
CA ARG A 37 -0.72 10.70 -4.49
C ARG A 37 -0.96 9.20 -4.33
N ALA A 38 -1.74 8.61 -5.23
CA ALA A 38 -2.02 7.18 -5.21
C ALA A 38 -0.75 6.34 -5.49
N MET A 39 0.12 6.78 -6.40
CA MET A 39 1.42 6.15 -6.65
C MET A 39 2.33 6.19 -5.42
N ALA A 40 2.38 7.34 -4.71
CA ALA A 40 3.15 7.46 -3.48
C ALA A 40 2.66 6.47 -2.41
N TRP A 41 1.34 6.29 -2.28
CA TRP A 41 0.77 5.28 -1.40
C TRP A 41 1.09 3.86 -1.85
N ALA A 42 0.99 3.55 -3.14
CA ALA A 42 1.33 2.23 -3.66
C ALA A 42 2.80 1.90 -3.35
N LYS A 43 3.73 2.84 -3.57
CA LYS A 43 5.14 2.67 -3.23
C LYS A 43 5.35 2.39 -1.73
N ALA A 44 4.72 3.19 -0.86
CA ALA A 44 4.85 3.02 0.59
C ALA A 44 4.32 1.66 1.07
N TRP A 45 3.14 1.24 0.59
CA TRP A 45 2.56 -0.05 0.96
C TRP A 45 3.29 -1.23 0.33
N GLY A 46 3.86 -1.08 -0.86
CA GLY A 46 4.72 -2.09 -1.49
C GLY A 46 5.97 -2.39 -0.65
N ILE A 47 6.66 -1.35 -0.19
CA ILE A 47 7.82 -1.50 0.71
C ILE A 47 7.43 -2.26 1.99
N LEU A 48 6.31 -1.89 2.61
CA LEU A 48 5.81 -2.57 3.82
C LEU A 48 5.33 -4.01 3.54
N GLY A 49 4.88 -4.29 2.33
CA GLY A 49 4.51 -5.62 1.85
C GLY A 49 5.73 -6.49 1.48
N GLN A 50 6.96 -5.97 1.58
CA GLN A 50 8.18 -6.59 1.05
C GLN A 50 8.19 -6.75 -0.48
N PHE A 51 7.41 -5.94 -1.19
CA PHE A 51 7.42 -5.80 -2.65
C PHE A 51 7.88 -4.37 -3.00
N PRO A 52 9.20 -4.09 -2.91
CA PRO A 52 9.70 -2.79 -3.33
C PRO A 52 9.42 -2.59 -4.82
N SER A 53 8.75 -1.50 -5.18
CA SER A 53 8.65 -1.06 -6.56
C SER A 53 10.06 -0.70 -7.04
N ARG A 54 10.66 -1.55 -7.90
CA ARG A 54 11.88 -1.21 -8.62
C ARG A 54 11.52 -0.10 -9.61
N ASN A 55 12.11 1.07 -9.40
CA ASN A 55 12.06 2.20 -10.32
C ASN A 55 13.24 2.13 -11.27
#